data_AF-J9GNW4-F1
#
_entry.id   AF-J9GNW4-F1
#
_cell.length_a   1.000
_cell.length_b   1.000
_cell.length_c   1.000
_cell.angle_alpha   90.00
_cell.angle_beta   90.00
_cell.angle_gamma   90.00
#
_symmetry.space_group_name_H-M   'P 1'
#
loop_
_entity.id
_entity.type
_entity.pdbx_description
1 polymer ?
#
loop_
_entity_poly.entity_id
_entity_poly.type
_entity_poly.pdbx_seq_one_letter_code
_entity_poly.pdbx_strand_id
1 'polypeptide(L)'
;MKIIRPMGILALIYCCLGPILLLVESQFTSVQPMRLAAAITFLAIFFFSYSMLSLTVFKRLINQKSKLMTSYYLADKMIRLIACILIIVVYGLLVKTDILIFALNLFVYFVATVVYTSYYCIKEENKTSNH
;
A
#
# COMPACT_ATOMS: atom_id res chain seq x y z
N MET A 1 5.66 -16.96 -13.98
CA MET A 1 4.62 -16.04 -13.46
C MET A 1 3.93 -16.63 -12.23
N LYS A 2 4.15 -16.10 -11.02
CA LYS A 2 3.30 -16.34 -9.83
C LYS A 2 3.22 -15.09 -8.92
N ILE A 3 2.99 -13.90 -9.51
CA ILE A 3 2.70 -12.65 -8.77
C ILE A 3 1.17 -12.47 -8.60
N ILE A 4 0.37 -13.19 -9.40
CA ILE A 4 -1.10 -13.08 -9.43
C ILE A 4 -1.74 -13.46 -8.09
N ARG A 5 -1.24 -14.52 -7.42
CA ARG A 5 -1.77 -14.93 -6.12
C ARG A 5 -1.59 -13.87 -5.04
N PRO A 6 -0.38 -13.33 -4.79
CA PRO A 6 -0.22 -12.31 -3.77
C PRO A 6 -0.92 -11.00 -4.13
N MET A 7 -1.03 -10.64 -5.42
CA MET A 7 -1.81 -9.49 -5.86
C MET A 7 -3.31 -9.67 -5.62
N GLY A 8 -3.85 -10.86 -5.87
CA GLY A 8 -5.27 -11.16 -5.64
C GLY A 8 -5.66 -11.05 -4.16
N ILE A 9 -4.80 -11.52 -3.26
CA ILE A 9 -5.02 -11.35 -1.82
C ILE A 9 -4.93 -9.88 -1.42
N LEU A 10 -3.96 -9.12 -1.96
CA LEU A 10 -3.85 -7.68 -1.69
C LEU A 10 -5.09 -6.91 -2.20
N ALA A 11 -5.61 -7.28 -3.38
CA ALA A 11 -6.84 -6.69 -3.91
C ALA A 11 -8.05 -6.98 -3.01
N LEU A 12 -8.16 -8.21 -2.49
CA LEU A 12 -9.21 -8.56 -1.51
C LEU A 12 -9.07 -7.74 -0.23
N ILE A 13 -7.85 -7.59 0.30
CA ILE A 13 -7.56 -6.76 1.47
C ILE A 13 -8.07 -5.33 1.24
N TYR A 14 -7.74 -4.70 0.10
CA TYR A 14 -8.21 -3.35 -0.21
C TYR A 14 -9.72 -3.27 -0.47
N CYS A 15 -10.31 -4.29 -1.09
CA CYS A 15 -11.74 -4.36 -1.33
C CYS A 15 -12.54 -4.46 -0.01
N CYS A 16 -11.99 -5.09 1.02
CA CYS A 16 -12.58 -5.09 2.36
C CYS A 16 -12.28 -3.78 3.12
N LEU A 17 -11.05 -3.27 3.02
CA LEU A 17 -10.62 -2.05 3.72
C LEU A 17 -11.39 -0.81 3.28
N GLY A 18 -11.66 -0.66 1.98
CA GLY A 18 -12.35 0.52 1.44
C GLY A 18 -13.73 0.75 2.08
N PRO A 19 -14.65 -0.22 2.05
CA PRO A 19 -15.94 -0.12 2.70
C PRO A 19 -15.85 0.08 4.21
N ILE A 20 -14.90 -0.59 4.89
CA ILE A 20 -14.72 -0.44 6.34
C ILE A 20 -14.33 1.00 6.68
N LEU A 21 -13.34 1.57 5.97
CA LEU A 21 -12.90 2.95 6.17
C LEU A 21 -14.03 3.94 5.90
N LEU A 22 -14.77 3.74 4.80
CA LEU A 22 -15.90 4.59 4.45
C LEU A 22 -17.02 4.55 5.51
N LEU A 23 -17.34 3.37 6.04
CA LEU A 23 -18.33 3.22 7.11
C LEU A 23 -17.87 3.90 8.40
N VAL A 24 -16.62 3.73 8.80
CA VAL A 24 -16.07 4.38 9.99
C VAL A 24 -16.12 5.90 9.83
N GLU A 25 -15.58 6.43 8.74
CA GLU A 25 -15.46 7.87 8.52
C GLU A 25 -16.80 8.59 8.34
N SER A 26 -17.80 7.91 7.77
CA SER A 26 -19.16 8.45 7.65
C SER A 26 -19.90 8.60 8.98
N GLN A 27 -19.46 7.91 10.05
CA GLN A 27 -20.01 8.09 11.40
C GLN A 27 -19.37 9.28 12.13
N PHE A 28 -18.11 9.60 11.83
CA PHE A 28 -17.35 10.64 12.52
C PHE A 28 -17.34 11.99 11.80
N THR A 29 -17.80 12.05 10.55
CA THR A 29 -17.64 13.23 9.71
C THR A 29 -18.89 13.54 8.88
N SER A 30 -19.24 14.83 8.77
CA SER A 30 -20.32 15.32 7.90
C SER A 30 -19.88 15.55 6.45
N VAL A 31 -18.73 15.01 6.03
CA VAL A 31 -18.19 15.16 4.67
C VAL A 31 -19.00 14.34 3.69
N GLN A 32 -19.18 14.87 2.47
CA GLN A 32 -19.91 14.17 1.41
C GLN A 32 -19.32 12.77 1.15
N PRO A 33 -20.11 11.69 1.25
CA PRO A 33 -19.64 10.31 1.13
C PRO A 33 -18.92 10.03 -0.19
N MET A 34 -19.35 10.68 -1.27
CA MET A 34 -18.78 10.51 -2.61
C MET A 34 -17.34 11.04 -2.70
N ARG A 35 -17.03 12.15 -2.02
CA ARG A 35 -15.66 12.72 -1.99
C ARG A 35 -14.71 11.79 -1.24
N LEU A 36 -15.20 11.22 -0.14
CA LEU A 36 -14.46 10.27 0.68
C LEU A 36 -14.21 8.95 -0.06
N ALA A 37 -15.23 8.40 -0.72
CA ALA A 37 -15.12 7.21 -1.55
C ALA A 37 -14.09 7.38 -2.68
N ALA A 38 -14.08 8.55 -3.33
CA ALA A 38 -13.11 8.86 -4.37
C ALA A 38 -11.67 8.88 -3.82
N ALA A 39 -11.45 9.50 -2.65
CA ALA A 39 -10.15 9.54 -2.00
C ALA A 39 -9.65 8.13 -1.62
N ILE A 40 -10.50 7.33 -0.98
CA ILE A 40 -10.20 5.94 -0.59
C ILE A 40 -9.85 5.10 -1.82
N THR A 41 -10.62 5.24 -2.91
CA THR A 41 -10.41 4.50 -4.16
C THR A 41 -9.08 4.90 -4.81
N PHE A 42 -8.77 6.19 -4.85
CA PHE A 42 -7.51 6.70 -5.39
C PHE A 42 -6.31 6.13 -4.61
N LEU A 43 -6.38 6.11 -3.28
CA LEU A 43 -5.36 5.51 -2.43
C LEU A 43 -5.20 4.01 -2.71
N ALA A 44 -6.30 3.27 -2.80
CA ALA A 44 -6.27 1.84 -3.11
C ALA A 44 -5.56 1.56 -4.46
N ILE A 45 -5.89 2.33 -5.50
CA ILE A 45 -5.27 2.22 -6.83
C ILE A 45 -3.77 2.52 -6.75
N PHE A 46 -3.39 3.59 -6.06
CA PHE A 46 -1.98 3.97 -5.88
C PHE A 46 -1.19 2.85 -5.19
N PHE A 47 -1.66 2.38 -4.03
CA PHE A 47 -0.96 1.33 -3.27
C PHE A 47 -0.93 -0.01 -4.00
N PHE A 48 -1.99 -0.34 -4.74
CA PHE A 48 -2.03 -1.55 -5.55
C PHE A 48 -0.99 -1.50 -6.67
N SER A 49 -1.00 -0.42 -7.45
CA SER A 49 -0.08 -0.22 -8.59
C SER A 49 1.37 -0.20 -8.13
N TYR A 50 1.67 0.52 -7.05
CA TYR A 50 3.00 0.54 -6.45
C TYR A 50 3.44 -0.86 -6.00
N SER A 51 2.56 -1.59 -5.30
CA SER A 51 2.88 -2.93 -4.79
C SER A 51 3.07 -3.95 -5.91
N MET A 52 2.40 -3.78 -7.05
CA MET A 52 2.61 -4.60 -8.24
C MET A 52 4.03 -4.42 -8.81
N LEU A 53 4.46 -3.16 -8.97
CA LEU A 53 5.80 -2.83 -9.44
C LEU A 53 6.86 -3.34 -8.45
N SER A 54 6.66 -3.07 -7.16
CA SER A 54 7.49 -3.53 -6.06
C SER A 54 7.67 -5.06 -6.10
N LEU A 55 6.59 -5.85 -6.05
CA LEU A 55 6.70 -7.32 -6.07
C LEU A 55 7.38 -7.85 -7.35
N THR A 56 7.20 -7.17 -8.48
CA THR A 56 7.86 -7.56 -9.74
C THR A 56 9.38 -7.39 -9.64
N VAL A 57 9.84 -6.28 -9.08
CA VAL A 57 11.26 -6.04 -8.82
C VAL A 57 11.79 -7.05 -7.79
N PHE A 58 11.08 -7.26 -6.67
CA PHE A 58 11.44 -8.23 -5.65
C PHE A 58 11.67 -9.64 -6.22
N LYS A 59 10.73 -10.15 -7.04
CA LYS A 59 10.89 -11.47 -7.67
C LYS A 59 12.06 -11.54 -8.65
N ARG A 60 12.38 -10.43 -9.31
CA ARG A 60 13.57 -10.40 -10.18
C ARG A 60 14.85 -10.51 -9.36
N LEU A 61 14.94 -9.80 -8.23
CA LEU A 61 16.09 -9.88 -7.33
C LEU A 61 16.23 -11.25 -6.67
N ILE A 62 15.13 -11.89 -6.25
CA ILE A 62 15.17 -13.20 -5.56
C ILE A 62 15.69 -14.29 -6.50
N ASN A 63 15.24 -14.28 -7.76
CA ASN A 63 15.69 -15.24 -8.76
C ASN A 63 17.17 -15.08 -9.11
N GLN A 64 17.73 -13.88 -8.92
CA GLN A 64 19.14 -13.60 -9.16
C GLN A 64 20.03 -13.85 -7.93
N LYS A 65 19.47 -14.30 -6.80
CA LYS A 65 20.17 -14.43 -5.49
C LYS A 65 21.02 -13.19 -5.16
N SER A 66 20.50 -12.01 -5.49
CA SER A 66 21.26 -10.77 -5.40
C SER A 66 21.47 -10.35 -3.94
N LYS A 67 22.71 -9.98 -3.58
CA LYS A 67 23.04 -9.38 -2.27
C LYS A 67 22.36 -8.03 -2.03
N LEU A 68 21.75 -7.44 -3.06
CA LEU A 68 21.02 -6.17 -2.98
C LEU A 68 19.61 -6.31 -2.37
N MET A 69 19.17 -7.52 -2.03
CA MET A 69 17.87 -7.79 -1.39
C MET A 69 17.58 -6.88 -0.20
N THR A 70 18.51 -6.78 0.75
CA THR A 70 18.34 -5.95 1.96
C THR A 70 18.22 -4.47 1.64
N SER A 71 19.03 -3.97 0.71
CA SER A 71 18.96 -2.57 0.24
C SER A 71 17.64 -2.29 -0.46
N TYR A 72 17.16 -3.23 -1.28
CA TYR A 72 15.87 -3.13 -1.96
C TYR A 72 14.69 -3.04 -0.97
N TYR A 73 14.67 -3.86 0.09
CA TYR A 73 13.62 -3.77 1.11
C TYR A 73 13.55 -2.41 1.79
N LEU A 74 14.72 -1.87 2.16
CA LEU A 74 14.78 -0.56 2.81
C LEU A 74 14.35 0.54 1.84
N ALA A 75 14.85 0.49 0.59
CA ALA A 75 14.49 1.44 -0.46
C ALA A 75 12.99 1.41 -0.78
N ASP A 76 12.36 0.23 -0.90
CA ASP A 76 10.90 0.12 -1.13
C ASP A 76 10.10 0.80 -0.03
N LYS A 77 10.45 0.54 1.23
CA LYS A 77 9.77 1.16 2.37
C LYS A 77 9.98 2.68 2.40
N MET A 78 11.19 3.15 2.13
CA MET A 78 11.50 4.58 2.09
C MET A 78 10.80 5.29 0.94
N ILE A 79 10.85 4.75 -0.29
CA ILE A 79 10.18 5.34 -1.46
C ILE A 79 8.68 5.40 -1.23
N ARG A 80 8.08 4.34 -0.68
CA ARG A 80 6.65 4.32 -0.34
C ARG A 80 6.29 5.37 0.70
N LEU A 81 7.11 5.54 1.74
CA LEU A 81 6.91 6.55 2.77
C LEU A 81 7.02 7.97 2.18
N ILE A 82 8.04 8.24 1.37
CA ILE A 82 8.22 9.52 0.67
C ILE A 82 7.01 9.79 -0.22
N ALA A 83 6.51 8.79 -0.95
CA ALA A 83 5.33 8.96 -1.78
C ALA A 83 4.07 9.27 -0.94
N CYS A 84 3.91 8.65 0.23
CA CYS A 84 2.82 8.98 1.15
C CYS A 84 2.92 10.44 1.62
N ILE A 85 4.11 10.91 1.99
CA ILE A 85 4.36 12.30 2.39
C ILE A 85 3.98 13.25 1.25
N LEU A 86 4.42 12.97 0.02
CA LEU A 86 4.09 13.79 -1.14
C LEU A 86 2.56 13.82 -1.40
N ILE A 87 1.88 12.68 -1.27
CA ILE A 87 0.42 12.61 -1.42
C ILE A 87 -0.29 13.46 -0.37
N ILE A 88 0.14 13.43 0.90
CA ILE A 88 -0.41 14.29 1.96
C ILE A 88 -0.17 15.77 1.63
N VAL A 89 1.05 16.13 1.22
CA VAL A 89 1.39 17.53 0.91
C VAL A 89 0.54 18.03 -0.26
N VAL A 90 0.45 17.28 -1.35
CA VAL A 90 -0.36 17.65 -2.51
C VAL A 90 -1.84 17.77 -2.13
N TYR A 91 -2.37 16.80 -1.37
CA TYR A 91 -3.76 16.87 -0.90
C TYR A 91 -4.01 18.08 0.00
N GLY A 92 -3.11 18.35 0.96
CA GLY A 92 -3.20 19.49 1.88
C GLY A 92 -3.16 20.83 1.15
N LEU A 93 -2.37 20.97 0.10
CA LEU A 93 -2.30 22.18 -0.71
C LEU A 93 -3.56 22.42 -1.55
N LEU A 94 -4.15 21.35 -2.11
CA LEU A 94 -5.30 21.43 -3.03
C LEU A 94 -6.64 21.50 -2.30
N VAL A 95 -6.84 20.64 -1.30
CA VAL A 95 -8.14 20.43 -0.64
C VAL A 95 -8.28 21.27 0.62
N LYS A 96 -7.18 21.47 1.37
CA LYS A 96 -7.08 22.28 2.61
C LYS A 96 -8.01 21.90 3.76
N THR A 97 -8.98 21.01 3.57
CA THR A 97 -9.90 20.49 4.59
C THR A 97 -9.66 19.00 4.82
N ASP A 98 -10.09 18.48 5.97
CA ASP A 98 -10.18 17.03 6.24
C ASP A 98 -8.85 16.26 6.11
N ILE A 99 -7.71 16.97 6.20
CA ILE A 99 -6.37 16.43 5.99
C ILE A 99 -6.09 15.27 6.97
N LEU A 100 -6.57 15.38 8.20
CA LEU A 100 -6.40 14.34 9.22
C LEU A 100 -7.08 13.03 8.83
N ILE A 101 -8.30 13.10 8.29
CA ILE A 101 -9.08 11.94 7.86
C ILE A 101 -8.38 11.27 6.67
N PHE A 102 -7.98 12.08 5.69
CA PHE A 102 -7.22 11.58 4.55
C PHE A 102 -5.88 10.95 4.96
N ALA A 103 -5.16 11.56 5.90
CA ALA A 103 -3.91 11.02 6.43
C ALA A 103 -4.12 9.71 7.17
N LEU A 104 -5.23 9.56 7.91
CA LEU A 104 -5.58 8.32 8.60
C LEU A 104 -5.88 7.20 7.60
N ASN A 105 -6.68 7.47 6.56
CA ASN A 105 -6.89 6.57 5.45
C ASN A 105 -5.57 6.11 4.81
N LEU A 106 -4.71 7.07 4.46
CA LEU A 106 -3.40 6.81 3.88
C LEU A 106 -2.54 5.93 4.81
N PHE A 107 -2.56 6.21 6.10
CA PHE A 107 -1.84 5.44 7.11
C PHE A 107 -2.34 4.00 7.21
N VAL A 108 -3.66 3.79 7.24
CA VAL A 108 -4.24 2.45 7.29
C VAL A 108 -3.85 1.63 6.04
N TYR A 109 -3.96 2.22 4.85
CA TYR A 109 -3.50 1.56 3.62
C TYR A 109 -2.00 1.28 3.66
N PHE A 110 -1.18 2.23 4.10
CA PHE A 110 0.26 2.06 4.24
C PHE A 110 0.61 0.88 5.13
N VAL A 111 0.06 0.83 6.35
CA VAL A 111 0.31 -0.24 7.33
C VAL A 111 -0.14 -1.58 6.78
N ALA A 112 -1.38 -1.68 6.29
CA ALA A 112 -1.91 -2.93 5.74
C ALA A 112 -1.02 -3.46 4.61
N THR A 113 -0.58 -2.57 3.73
CA THR A 113 0.29 -2.95 2.61
C THR A 113 1.66 -3.40 3.07
N VAL A 114 2.32 -2.63 3.95
CA VAL A 114 3.68 -2.92 4.42
C VAL A 114 3.70 -4.23 5.22
N VAL A 115 2.71 -4.47 6.07
CA VAL A 115 2.59 -5.72 6.84
C VAL A 115 2.44 -6.90 5.89
N TYR A 116 1.51 -6.81 4.93
CA TYR A 116 1.26 -7.89 3.99
C TYR A 116 2.46 -8.17 3.08
N THR A 117 3.06 -7.13 2.47
CA THR A 117 4.21 -7.32 1.57
C THR A 117 5.43 -7.81 2.33
N SER A 118 5.69 -7.32 3.55
CA SER A 118 6.80 -7.81 4.38
C SER A 118 6.62 -9.29 4.71
N TYR A 119 5.42 -9.70 5.15
CA TYR A 119 5.13 -11.10 5.43
C TYR A 119 5.33 -12.00 4.20
N TYR A 120 4.82 -11.55 3.05
CA TYR A 120 4.94 -12.30 1.80
C TYR A 120 6.41 -12.47 1.38
N CYS A 121 7.18 -11.39 1.42
CA CYS A 121 8.58 -11.40 0.99
C CYS A 121 9.46 -12.26 1.92
N ILE A 122 9.29 -12.15 3.25
CA ILE A 122 9.98 -13.03 4.23
C ILE A 122 9.65 -14.51 3.98
N LYS A 123 8.37 -14.81 3.72
CA LYS A 123 7.92 -16.17 3.43
C LYS A 123 8.53 -16.73 2.14
N GLU A 124 8.69 -15.89 1.11
CA GLU A 124 9.29 -16.30 -0.17
C GLU A 124 10.81 -16.47 -0.03
N GLU A 125 11.48 -15.60 0.72
CA GLU A 125 12.91 -15.69 1.04
C GLU A 125 13.26 -16.96 1.83
N ASN A 126 12.50 -17.29 2.88
CA ASN A 126 12.69 -18.52 3.65
C ASN A 126 12.47 -19.79 2.82
N LYS A 127 11.61 -19.74 1.79
CA LYS A 127 11.43 -20.87 0.87
C LYS A 127 12.63 -21.06 -0.05
N THR A 128 13.25 -19.97 -0.51
CA THR A 128 14.42 -20.04 -1.39
C THR A 128 15.71 -20.37 -0.62
N SER A 129 15.80 -20.05 0.67
CA SER A 129 16.97 -20.40 1.50
C SER A 129 17.02 -21.87 1.92
N ASN A 130 15.89 -22.58 1.93
CA ASN A 130 15.78 -23.99 2.31
C ASN A 130 15.93 -24.96 1.12
N HIS A 131 16.35 -24.46 -0.05
CA HIS A 131 16.39 -25.20 -1.31
C HIS A 131 17.69 -24.95 -2.08
#